data_AF-A0A1Y2I8M0-F1
#
_entry.id   AF-A0A1Y2I8M0-F1
#
_cell.length_a   1.000
_cell.length_b   1.000
_cell.length_c   1.000
_cell.angle_alpha   90.00
_cell.angle_beta   90.00
_cell.angle_gamma   90.00
#
_symmetry.space_group_name_H-M   'P 1'
#
loop_
_entity.id
_entity.type
_entity.pdbx_description
1 polymer ?
#
loop_
_entity_poly.entity_id
_entity_poly.type
_entity_poly.pdbx_seq_one_letter_code
_entity_poly.pdbx_strand_id
1 'polypeptide(L)'
;DDAGRVRRYIHAIARWDDPKLQQKSERGFNHTITGRLLCPVTLLGKFDEDPPTFCRGLRDLTADREWVTGDDWPSFLYDMQEHEPGQVKTGLLKSKLLLDCYKLIFTGPASALPELAPGGHNKAKGKPPVINKFETPSESITIYAIIYIACLTRHALNTHSDWADDDGDFKGIIFVRTLLTTAIRDPEWRREICAWYKRRVLDQPDGREPPPNRQTAYSMMMREAIHEPQSQYDQEEPEQPEEQEADSSPAEGDDRDDSEVQQHRDPDDDGEDSVENPEERETAES
;
A
#
# COMPACT_ATOMS: atom_id res chain seq x y z
N ASP A 1 19.05 15.60 -2.21
CA ASP A 1 17.69 16.17 -2.42
C ASP A 1 16.65 15.06 -2.31
N ASP A 2 15.40 15.30 -2.69
CA ASP A 2 14.32 14.30 -2.70
C ASP A 2 14.10 13.63 -4.07
N ALA A 3 14.49 14.27 -5.18
CA ALA A 3 14.50 13.65 -6.51
C ALA A 3 15.43 12.43 -6.54
N GLY A 4 16.61 12.54 -5.93
CA GLY A 4 17.55 11.45 -5.71
C GLY A 4 17.02 10.33 -4.80
N ARG A 5 16.10 10.62 -3.87
CA ARG A 5 15.40 9.57 -3.09
C ARG A 5 14.45 8.79 -3.99
N VAL A 6 13.59 9.47 -4.76
CA VAL A 6 12.68 8.79 -5.69
C VAL A 6 13.48 8.00 -6.74
N ARG A 7 14.51 8.61 -7.36
CA ARG A 7 15.42 7.96 -8.32
C ARG A 7 16.02 6.65 -7.79
N ARG A 8 16.38 6.61 -6.49
CA ARG A 8 16.99 5.45 -5.81
C ARG A 8 15.99 4.32 -5.56
N TYR A 9 14.75 4.62 -5.17
CA TYR A 9 13.78 3.59 -4.73
C TYR A 9 12.70 3.24 -5.77
N ILE A 10 12.55 4.02 -6.85
CA ILE A 10 11.47 3.83 -7.83
C ILE A 10 11.43 2.42 -8.46
N HIS A 11 12.59 1.79 -8.69
CA HIS A 11 12.64 0.43 -9.24
C HIS A 11 11.99 -0.62 -8.33
N ALA A 12 12.15 -0.47 -7.01
CA ALA A 12 11.60 -1.39 -6.01
C ALA A 12 10.11 -1.07 -5.77
N ILE A 13 9.74 0.21 -5.72
CA ILE A 13 8.35 0.66 -5.62
C ILE A 13 7.51 0.17 -6.81
N ALA A 14 8.07 0.28 -8.02
CA ALA A 14 7.43 -0.15 -9.26
C ALA A 14 7.63 -1.65 -9.56
N ARG A 15 8.39 -2.38 -8.73
CA ARG A 15 8.74 -3.81 -8.88
C ARG A 15 9.19 -4.15 -10.30
N TRP A 16 10.26 -3.51 -10.76
CA TRP A 16 10.87 -3.77 -12.06
C TRP A 16 11.93 -4.87 -11.99
N ASP A 17 11.75 -5.92 -12.79
CA ASP A 17 12.68 -7.06 -12.85
C ASP A 17 13.89 -6.83 -13.77
N ASP A 18 13.80 -5.93 -14.77
CA ASP A 18 14.92 -5.66 -15.68
C ASP A 18 16.03 -4.83 -14.96
N PRO A 19 17.25 -5.38 -14.79
CA PRO A 19 18.33 -4.69 -14.08
C PRO A 19 18.84 -3.44 -14.80
N LYS A 20 18.58 -3.26 -16.10
CA LYS A 20 18.91 -2.02 -16.82
C LYS A 20 18.25 -0.81 -16.20
N LEU A 21 16.99 -0.94 -15.76
CA LEU A 21 16.21 0.14 -15.17
C LEU A 21 16.77 0.65 -13.83
N GLN A 22 17.78 -0.01 -13.25
CA GLN A 22 18.61 0.57 -12.18
C GLN A 22 19.39 1.80 -12.66
N GLN A 23 19.92 1.74 -13.89
CA GLN A 23 20.64 2.85 -14.53
C GLN A 23 19.62 3.85 -15.07
N LYS A 24 19.73 5.14 -14.68
CA LYS A 24 18.74 6.14 -15.11
C LYS A 24 18.77 6.40 -16.62
N SER A 25 19.94 6.29 -17.25
CA SER A 25 20.13 6.40 -18.70
C SER A 25 19.29 5.39 -19.49
N GLU A 26 18.96 4.23 -18.92
CA GLU A 26 18.16 3.20 -19.57
C GLU A 26 16.64 3.42 -19.42
N ARG A 27 16.21 4.47 -18.72
CA ARG A 27 14.79 4.78 -18.47
C ARG A 27 14.20 5.65 -19.58
N GLY A 28 13.12 6.38 -19.30
CA GLY A 28 12.39 7.17 -20.28
C GLY A 28 11.92 6.32 -21.46
N PHE A 29 11.98 6.88 -22.66
CA PHE A 29 11.70 6.18 -23.92
C PHE A 29 12.89 5.33 -24.43
N ASN A 30 13.95 5.11 -23.64
CA ASN A 30 14.98 4.11 -23.96
C ASN A 30 14.51 2.68 -23.66
N HIS A 31 13.45 2.51 -22.85
CA HIS A 31 12.93 1.22 -22.41
C HIS A 31 11.40 1.24 -22.33
N THR A 32 10.74 0.18 -22.82
CA THR A 32 9.27 0.12 -22.99
C THR A 32 8.50 0.29 -21.68
N ILE A 33 8.89 -0.37 -20.58
CA ILE A 33 8.26 -0.21 -19.25
C ILE A 33 8.18 1.27 -18.82
N THR A 34 9.30 2.00 -18.83
CA THR A 34 9.32 3.43 -18.46
C THR A 34 8.70 4.33 -19.52
N GLY A 35 8.83 3.97 -20.80
CA GLY A 35 8.17 4.65 -21.91
C GLY A 35 6.65 4.59 -21.77
N ARG A 36 6.08 3.43 -21.39
CA ARG A 36 4.63 3.29 -21.17
C ARG A 36 4.15 4.12 -19.99
N LEU A 37 4.93 4.15 -18.91
CA LEU A 37 4.65 4.98 -17.72
C LEU A 37 4.68 6.49 -18.05
N LEU A 38 5.53 6.91 -18.99
CA LEU A 38 5.60 8.30 -19.49
C LEU A 38 4.68 8.58 -20.68
N CYS A 39 4.11 7.55 -21.32
CA CYS A 39 3.18 7.70 -22.42
C CYS A 39 1.88 8.37 -21.91
N PRO A 40 1.35 9.40 -22.60
CA PRO A 40 0.06 9.99 -22.29
C PRO A 40 -1.06 8.96 -22.26
N VAL A 41 -1.99 9.09 -21.31
CA VAL A 41 -3.11 8.13 -21.19
C VAL A 41 -3.96 8.05 -22.48
N THR A 42 -4.03 9.17 -23.21
CA THR A 42 -4.69 9.33 -24.51
C THR A 42 -3.98 8.63 -25.68
N LEU A 43 -2.70 8.28 -25.53
CA LEU A 43 -1.87 7.64 -26.57
C LEU A 43 -1.52 6.18 -26.27
N LEU A 44 -1.97 5.63 -25.12
CA LEU A 44 -1.66 4.26 -24.71
C LEU A 44 -2.04 3.20 -25.75
N GLY A 45 -3.12 3.41 -26.52
CA GLY A 45 -3.49 2.50 -27.63
C GLY A 45 -2.38 2.42 -28.69
N LYS A 46 -1.96 3.57 -29.22
CA LYS A 46 -0.83 3.66 -30.19
C LYS A 46 0.48 3.15 -29.60
N PHE A 47 0.70 3.34 -28.29
CA PHE A 47 1.88 2.81 -27.61
C PHE A 47 1.86 1.28 -27.56
N ASP A 48 0.72 0.68 -27.22
CA ASP A 48 0.60 -0.78 -27.06
C ASP A 48 0.57 -1.53 -28.41
N GLU A 49 0.31 -0.85 -29.53
CA GLU A 49 0.42 -1.38 -30.89
C GLU A 49 1.88 -1.73 -31.29
N ASP A 50 2.83 -0.80 -31.07
CA ASP A 50 4.27 -1.05 -31.25
C ASP A 50 5.10 -0.23 -30.24
N PRO A 51 5.26 -0.73 -29.00
CA PRO A 51 6.03 -0.04 -27.95
C PRO A 51 7.49 0.26 -28.36
N PRO A 52 8.23 -0.67 -29.02
CA PRO A 52 9.55 -0.36 -29.53
C PRO A 52 9.59 0.81 -30.52
N THR A 53 8.66 0.90 -31.48
CA THR A 53 8.65 1.98 -32.48
C THR A 53 8.23 3.31 -31.86
N PHE A 54 7.18 3.32 -31.03
CA PHE A 54 6.74 4.51 -30.30
C PHE A 54 7.87 5.11 -29.44
N CYS A 55 8.58 4.26 -28.69
CA CYS A 55 9.75 4.66 -27.91
C CYS A 55 10.89 5.23 -28.76
N ARG A 56 11.22 4.60 -29.91
CA ARG A 56 12.26 5.13 -30.81
C ARG A 56 11.89 6.50 -31.38
N GLY A 57 10.67 6.68 -31.88
CA GLY A 57 10.23 7.94 -32.50
C GLY A 57 10.37 9.14 -31.55
N LEU A 58 10.00 8.96 -30.28
CA LEU A 58 10.17 9.98 -29.23
C LEU A 58 11.62 10.18 -28.82
N ARG A 59 12.38 9.10 -28.57
CA ARG A 59 13.79 9.18 -28.17
C ARG A 59 14.66 9.86 -29.21
N ASP A 60 14.45 9.51 -30.48
CA ASP A 60 15.26 9.96 -31.61
C ASP A 60 14.70 11.25 -32.25
N LEU A 61 13.65 11.84 -31.64
CA LEU A 61 12.95 13.07 -32.06
C LEU A 61 12.57 13.09 -33.55
N THR A 62 12.06 11.96 -34.05
CA THR A 62 11.70 11.80 -35.47
C THR A 62 10.56 12.75 -35.88
N ALA A 63 10.47 13.08 -37.17
CA ALA A 63 9.51 14.07 -37.67
C ALA A 63 8.05 13.56 -37.66
N ASP A 64 7.88 12.25 -37.63
CA ASP A 64 6.64 11.47 -37.64
C ASP A 64 6.23 10.96 -36.24
N ARG A 65 6.96 11.34 -35.17
CA ARG A 65 6.64 10.95 -33.79
C ARG A 65 5.29 11.51 -33.31
N GLU A 66 4.66 10.78 -32.41
CA GLU A 66 3.61 11.32 -31.56
C GLU A 66 4.18 12.39 -30.61
N TRP A 67 3.40 13.43 -30.32
CA TRP A 67 3.81 14.48 -29.39
C TRP A 67 3.50 14.08 -27.95
N VAL A 68 4.41 14.41 -27.02
CA VAL A 68 4.25 14.17 -25.58
C VAL A 68 4.69 15.42 -24.82
N THR A 69 3.77 16.37 -24.71
CA THR A 69 3.99 17.70 -24.12
C THR A 69 3.61 17.73 -22.63
N GLY A 70 3.68 18.91 -21.99
CA GLY A 70 3.34 19.05 -20.56
C GLY A 70 1.84 18.93 -20.26
N ASP A 71 1.00 19.11 -21.28
CA ASP A 71 -0.45 18.97 -21.26
C ASP A 71 -0.87 17.48 -21.32
N ASP A 72 -0.05 16.66 -21.98
CA ASP A 72 -0.34 15.26 -22.26
C ASP A 72 -0.03 14.39 -21.01
N TRP A 73 -1.01 14.28 -20.11
CA TRP A 73 -0.78 13.66 -18.80
C TRP A 73 -0.41 12.16 -18.89
N PRO A 74 0.76 11.76 -18.38
CA PRO A 74 1.34 10.44 -18.54
C PRO A 74 0.67 9.39 -17.66
N SER A 75 0.66 8.13 -18.13
CA SER A 75 -0.06 7.03 -17.49
C SER A 75 0.36 6.75 -16.04
N PHE A 76 1.61 7.09 -15.63
CA PHE A 76 2.03 6.96 -14.24
C PHE A 76 1.23 7.82 -13.24
N LEU A 77 0.44 8.79 -13.69
CA LEU A 77 -0.49 9.52 -12.81
C LEU A 77 -1.78 8.74 -12.51
N TYR A 78 -2.15 7.77 -13.33
CA TYR A 78 -3.47 7.17 -13.34
C TYR A 78 -3.54 5.88 -12.54
N ASP A 79 -4.62 5.71 -11.79
CA ASP A 79 -5.12 4.36 -11.50
C ASP A 79 -5.79 3.83 -12.77
N MET A 80 -5.11 2.89 -13.45
CA MET A 80 -5.60 2.29 -14.70
C MET A 80 -6.77 1.33 -14.49
N GLN A 81 -7.18 1.02 -13.25
CA GLN A 81 -8.41 0.30 -12.94
C GLN A 81 -9.62 1.24 -12.80
N GLU A 82 -9.39 2.50 -12.42
CA GLU A 82 -10.41 3.55 -12.46
C GLU A 82 -10.48 4.28 -13.82
N HIS A 83 -9.44 4.22 -14.65
CA HIS A 83 -9.39 5.02 -15.88
C HIS A 83 -10.36 4.52 -16.96
N GLU A 84 -11.33 5.35 -17.31
CA GLU A 84 -12.27 5.11 -18.42
C GLU A 84 -11.77 5.81 -19.71
N PRO A 85 -11.60 5.09 -20.84
CA PRO A 85 -11.15 5.67 -22.10
C PRO A 85 -12.00 6.86 -22.54
N GLY A 86 -11.33 7.97 -22.88
CA GLY A 86 -11.97 9.26 -23.21
C GLY A 86 -12.25 10.16 -21.99
N GLN A 87 -12.21 9.63 -20.75
CA GLN A 87 -12.41 10.40 -19.52
C GLN A 87 -11.08 10.64 -18.79
N VAL A 88 -10.36 11.67 -19.24
CA VAL A 88 -9.02 12.07 -18.76
C VAL A 88 -8.97 12.46 -17.26
N LYS A 89 -10.12 12.58 -16.58
CA LYS A 89 -10.19 12.86 -15.12
C LYS A 89 -10.28 11.58 -14.27
N THR A 90 -10.80 10.47 -14.80
CA THR A 90 -11.03 9.25 -14.02
C THR A 90 -9.70 8.50 -13.82
N GLY A 91 -9.42 8.08 -12.58
CA GLY A 91 -8.11 7.58 -12.14
C GLY A 91 -7.00 8.63 -11.97
N LEU A 92 -7.19 9.90 -12.37
CA LEU A 92 -6.12 10.91 -12.38
C LEU A 92 -5.57 11.22 -10.97
N LEU A 93 -4.24 11.25 -10.86
CA LEU A 93 -3.45 11.38 -9.63
C LEU A 93 -3.64 10.26 -8.60
N LYS A 94 -4.24 9.12 -8.96
CA LYS A 94 -4.52 8.00 -8.03
C LYS A 94 -3.60 6.78 -8.21
N SER A 95 -2.61 6.81 -9.10
CA SER A 95 -1.78 5.62 -9.33
C SER A 95 -1.08 5.12 -8.05
N LYS A 96 -0.94 3.81 -7.93
CA LYS A 96 -0.17 3.18 -6.84
C LYS A 96 1.27 3.68 -6.81
N LEU A 97 1.90 3.83 -7.98
CA LEU A 97 3.29 4.32 -8.11
C LEU A 97 3.43 5.74 -7.54
N LEU A 98 2.51 6.64 -7.88
CA LEU A 98 2.52 8.03 -7.39
C LEU A 98 2.24 8.10 -5.88
N LEU A 99 1.32 7.27 -5.37
CA LEU A 99 1.04 7.14 -3.93
C LEU A 99 2.26 6.63 -3.16
N ASP A 100 2.96 5.62 -3.66
CA ASP A 100 4.11 5.04 -2.96
C ASP A 100 5.35 5.96 -3.06
N CYS A 101 5.52 6.68 -4.17
CA CYS A 101 6.50 7.77 -4.25
C CYS A 101 6.16 8.92 -3.28
N TYR A 102 4.87 9.19 -3.01
CA TYR A 102 4.46 10.15 -1.98
C TYR A 102 4.85 9.64 -0.59
N LYS A 103 4.51 8.39 -0.26
CA LYS A 103 4.88 7.76 1.02
C LYS A 103 6.39 7.76 1.24
N LEU A 104 7.18 7.39 0.24
CA LEU A 104 8.65 7.38 0.31
C LEU A 104 9.24 8.72 0.81
N ILE A 105 8.66 9.85 0.39
CA ILE A 105 9.10 11.18 0.76
C ILE A 105 8.48 11.63 2.09
N PHE A 106 7.16 11.52 2.23
CA PHE A 106 6.39 12.07 3.35
C PHE A 106 6.40 11.21 4.61
N THR A 107 6.26 9.89 4.50
CA THR A 107 6.21 8.93 5.63
C THR A 107 7.46 8.03 5.74
N GLY A 108 8.27 7.94 4.68
CA GLY A 108 9.57 7.24 4.65
C GLY A 108 9.55 5.89 3.92
N PRO A 109 10.73 5.28 3.67
CA PRO A 109 10.85 4.10 2.80
C PRO A 109 9.98 2.91 3.22
N ALA A 110 9.94 2.56 4.51
CA ALA A 110 9.16 1.43 5.03
C ALA A 110 7.63 1.58 4.83
N SER A 111 7.13 2.80 4.60
CA SER A 111 5.72 3.06 4.32
C SER A 111 5.35 2.83 2.85
N ALA A 112 6.31 3.04 1.94
CA ALA A 112 6.18 2.75 0.51
C ALA A 112 6.52 1.29 0.16
N LEU A 113 7.46 0.70 0.92
CA LEU A 113 7.98 -0.64 0.75
C LEU A 113 8.01 -1.34 2.12
N PRO A 114 6.94 -2.07 2.51
CA PRO A 114 6.91 -2.86 3.74
C PRO A 114 8.02 -3.90 3.80
N GLU A 115 8.48 -4.40 2.64
CA GLU A 115 9.65 -5.29 2.51
C GLU A 115 10.98 -4.63 2.93
N LEU A 116 11.03 -3.30 3.02
CA LEU A 116 12.14 -2.52 3.60
C LEU A 116 11.88 -2.09 5.06
N ALA A 117 10.80 -2.55 5.69
CA ALA A 117 10.63 -2.41 7.14
C ALA A 117 11.60 -3.37 7.84
N PRO A 118 12.53 -2.89 8.69
CA PRO A 118 13.46 -3.77 9.38
C PRO A 118 12.70 -4.64 10.38
N GLY A 119 12.78 -5.97 10.25
CA GLY A 119 12.25 -6.96 11.19
C GLY A 119 13.00 -7.00 12.54
N GLY A 120 13.39 -5.84 13.07
CA GLY A 120 14.19 -5.68 14.27
C GLY A 120 15.01 -4.39 14.25
N HIS A 121 14.63 -3.43 15.09
CA HIS A 121 15.32 -2.24 15.65
C HIS A 121 16.21 -1.30 14.79
N ASN A 122 16.81 -1.75 13.69
CA ASN A 122 17.70 -0.98 12.81
C ASN A 122 16.90 -0.02 11.91
N LYS A 123 16.28 1.01 12.52
CA LYS A 123 15.71 2.17 11.81
C LYS A 123 16.73 2.68 10.78
N ALA A 124 16.45 2.49 9.49
CA ALA A 124 17.39 2.85 8.43
C ALA A 124 17.80 4.32 8.54
N LYS A 125 19.10 4.60 8.74
CA LYS A 125 19.64 5.96 8.88
C LYS A 125 19.42 6.76 7.59
N GLY A 126 18.30 7.47 7.55
CA GLY A 126 17.87 8.28 6.42
C GLY A 126 17.31 9.63 6.88
N LYS A 127 16.93 10.48 5.93
CA LYS A 127 16.26 11.75 6.25
C LYS A 127 14.94 11.49 6.99
N PRO A 128 14.59 12.28 8.02
CA PRO A 128 13.31 12.14 8.69
C PRO A 128 12.15 12.32 7.70
N PRO A 129 11.01 11.64 7.92
CA PRO A 129 9.81 11.80 7.10
C PRO A 129 9.38 13.27 7.03
N VAL A 130 9.00 13.77 5.84
CA VAL A 130 8.61 15.18 5.66
C VAL A 130 7.35 15.53 6.47
N ILE A 131 6.49 14.55 6.75
CA ILE A 131 5.29 14.73 7.57
C ILE A 131 5.57 15.17 9.01
N ASN A 132 6.74 14.80 9.55
CA ASN A 132 7.17 15.16 10.92
C ASN A 132 7.53 16.65 11.07
N LYS A 133 7.36 17.46 10.01
CA LYS A 133 7.57 18.92 10.02
C LYS A 133 6.27 19.73 10.15
N PHE A 134 5.12 19.05 10.19
CA PHE A 134 3.80 19.67 10.30
C PHE A 134 3.23 19.40 11.70
N GLU A 135 2.52 20.38 12.26
CA GLU A 135 1.85 20.22 13.55
C GLU A 135 0.70 19.22 13.43
N THR A 136 -0.11 19.34 12.36
CA THR A 136 -1.10 18.31 12.00
C THR A 136 -0.62 17.53 10.77
N PRO A 137 -0.38 16.20 10.87
CA PRO A 137 0.07 15.38 9.73
C PRO A 137 -0.72 15.53 8.43
N SER A 138 -2.03 15.84 8.47
CA SER A 138 -2.82 16.09 7.26
C SER A 138 -2.58 17.42 6.56
N GLU A 139 -1.92 18.40 7.18
CA GLU A 139 -1.51 19.66 6.52
C GLU A 139 -0.47 19.41 5.42
N SER A 140 0.30 18.32 5.53
CA SER A 140 1.21 17.89 4.47
C SER A 140 0.49 17.48 3.18
N ILE A 141 -0.77 17.04 3.28
CA ILE A 141 -1.54 16.43 2.18
C ILE A 141 -2.28 17.49 1.38
N THR A 142 -1.51 18.19 0.55
CA THR A 142 -2.01 19.22 -0.38
C THR A 142 -1.87 18.80 -1.83
N ILE A 143 -2.66 19.40 -2.72
CA ILE A 143 -2.49 19.23 -4.17
C ILE A 143 -1.09 19.65 -4.65
N TYR A 144 -0.49 20.66 -4.01
CA TYR A 144 0.88 21.09 -4.30
C TYR A 144 1.91 20.00 -3.97
N ALA A 145 1.72 19.30 -2.84
CA ALA A 145 2.55 18.15 -2.48
C ALA A 145 2.38 16.98 -3.46
N ILE A 146 1.13 16.67 -3.86
CA ILE A 146 0.85 15.60 -4.83
C ILE A 146 1.49 15.90 -6.20
N ILE A 147 1.36 17.13 -6.71
CA ILE A 147 1.95 17.57 -7.99
C ILE A 147 3.50 17.65 -7.90
N TYR A 148 4.05 18.06 -6.75
CA TYR A 148 5.50 18.00 -6.51
C TYR A 148 6.02 16.57 -6.63
N ILE A 149 5.35 15.60 -5.98
CA ILE A 149 5.69 14.18 -6.11
C ILE A 149 5.48 13.67 -7.54
N ALA A 150 4.48 14.15 -8.27
CA ALA A 150 4.32 13.82 -9.69
C ALA A 150 5.52 14.26 -10.52
N CYS A 151 6.05 15.46 -10.28
CA CYS A 151 7.26 15.95 -10.94
C CYS A 151 8.51 15.15 -10.52
N LEU A 152 8.67 14.81 -9.23
CA LEU A 152 9.76 13.92 -8.77
C LEU A 152 9.67 12.54 -9.41
N THR A 153 8.46 12.00 -9.58
CA THR A 153 8.23 10.67 -10.17
C THR A 153 8.50 10.69 -11.67
N ARG A 154 8.02 11.71 -12.42
CA ARG A 154 8.37 11.89 -13.83
C ARG A 154 9.88 12.01 -14.02
N HIS A 155 10.54 12.82 -13.20
CA HIS A 155 12.00 12.93 -13.24
C HIS A 155 12.67 11.59 -12.87
N ALA A 156 12.15 10.80 -11.92
CA ALA A 156 12.72 9.48 -11.63
C ALA A 156 12.50 8.44 -12.76
N LEU A 157 11.49 8.65 -13.61
CA LEU A 157 11.16 7.85 -14.79
C LEU A 157 11.89 8.26 -16.08
N ASN A 158 12.36 9.52 -16.22
CA ASN A 158 13.05 9.99 -17.43
C ASN A 158 14.54 9.57 -17.48
N THR A 159 15.22 9.88 -18.58
CA THR A 159 16.64 9.55 -18.84
C THR A 159 17.64 10.53 -18.22
N HIS A 160 17.30 11.83 -18.21
CA HIS A 160 18.21 12.94 -17.86
C HIS A 160 18.88 12.75 -16.50
N SER A 161 20.19 12.96 -16.36
CA SER A 161 20.90 12.84 -15.09
C SER A 161 20.35 13.77 -14.00
N ASP A 162 20.05 15.01 -14.40
CA ASP A 162 19.79 16.17 -13.55
C ASP A 162 18.41 16.78 -13.81
N TRP A 163 17.97 17.69 -12.93
CA TRP A 163 16.67 18.35 -13.07
C TRP A 163 16.73 19.46 -14.13
N ALA A 164 15.79 19.43 -15.08
CA ALA A 164 15.60 20.46 -16.08
C ALA A 164 14.10 20.73 -16.25
N ASP A 165 13.74 21.98 -16.53
CA ASP A 165 12.37 22.36 -16.89
C ASP A 165 12.06 22.06 -18.37
N ASP A 166 13.07 21.66 -19.14
CA ASP A 166 13.02 21.27 -20.54
C ASP A 166 13.45 19.80 -20.70
N ASP A 167 12.59 18.99 -21.31
CA ASP A 167 12.76 17.55 -21.55
C ASP A 167 12.20 17.24 -22.95
N GLY A 168 12.81 17.85 -23.97
CA GLY A 168 12.38 17.74 -25.36
C GLY A 168 11.07 18.48 -25.60
N ASP A 169 10.05 17.79 -26.10
CA ASP A 169 8.71 18.36 -26.29
C ASP A 169 8.00 18.63 -24.94
N PHE A 170 8.38 17.91 -23.89
CA PHE A 170 7.82 18.10 -22.55
C PHE A 170 8.49 19.27 -21.84
N LYS A 171 7.68 20.19 -21.30
CA LYS A 171 8.15 21.31 -20.46
C LYS A 171 7.54 21.22 -19.06
N GLY A 172 8.37 21.14 -18.02
CA GLY A 172 7.96 20.90 -16.64
C GLY A 172 7.00 21.97 -16.09
N ILE A 173 7.20 23.23 -16.47
CA ILE A 173 6.31 24.34 -16.09
C ILE A 173 4.89 24.19 -16.67
N ILE A 174 4.74 23.61 -17.88
CA ILE A 174 3.43 23.38 -18.49
C ILE A 174 2.69 22.29 -17.71
N PHE A 175 3.38 21.20 -17.36
CA PHE A 175 2.83 20.10 -16.56
C PHE A 175 2.37 20.50 -15.17
N VAL A 176 3.18 21.28 -14.45
CA VAL A 176 2.77 21.86 -13.15
C VAL A 176 1.57 22.78 -13.33
N ARG A 177 1.57 23.62 -14.37
CA ARG A 177 0.49 24.57 -14.67
C ARG A 177 -0.82 23.87 -15.03
N THR A 178 -0.81 22.81 -15.85
CA THR A 178 -2.03 22.12 -16.29
C THR A 178 -2.69 21.37 -15.13
N LEU A 179 -1.93 20.62 -14.34
CA LEU A 179 -2.44 19.93 -13.15
C LEU A 179 -2.98 20.91 -12.09
N LEU A 180 -2.26 22.00 -11.80
CA LEU A 180 -2.74 23.03 -10.86
C LEU A 180 -3.98 23.77 -11.39
N THR A 181 -4.02 24.10 -12.68
CA THR A 181 -5.17 24.78 -13.30
C THR A 181 -6.44 23.94 -13.17
N THR A 182 -6.34 22.63 -13.38
CA THR A 182 -7.45 21.68 -13.22
C THR A 182 -7.91 21.63 -11.76
N ALA A 183 -7.00 21.51 -10.80
CA ALA A 183 -7.35 21.48 -9.37
C ALA A 183 -7.86 22.82 -8.81
N ILE A 184 -7.52 23.95 -9.42
CA ILE A 184 -8.05 25.27 -9.06
C ILE A 184 -9.45 25.46 -9.67
N ARG A 185 -9.68 24.97 -10.90
CA ARG A 185 -10.99 25.01 -11.57
C ARG A 185 -12.00 24.02 -10.98
N ASP A 186 -11.54 22.94 -10.35
CA ASP A 186 -12.40 21.95 -9.70
C ASP A 186 -12.06 21.79 -8.19
N PRO A 187 -12.62 22.65 -7.31
CA PRO A 187 -12.42 22.57 -5.87
C PRO A 187 -13.07 21.36 -5.19
N GLU A 188 -13.93 20.60 -5.89
CA GLU A 188 -14.58 19.40 -5.37
C GLU A 188 -13.64 18.20 -5.55
N TRP A 189 -13.21 17.95 -6.79
CA TRP A 189 -12.19 16.95 -7.11
C TRP A 189 -10.88 17.18 -6.34
N ARG A 190 -10.46 18.45 -6.17
CA ARG A 190 -9.29 18.79 -5.34
C ARG A 190 -9.46 18.35 -3.87
N ARG A 191 -10.66 18.44 -3.30
CA ARG A 191 -10.95 17.91 -1.95
C ARG A 191 -10.97 16.39 -1.95
N GLU A 192 -11.57 15.76 -2.96
CA GLU A 192 -11.65 14.30 -3.11
C GLU A 192 -10.26 13.67 -3.20
N ILE A 193 -9.35 14.19 -4.02
CA ILE A 193 -8.01 13.62 -4.18
C ILE A 193 -7.16 13.81 -2.91
N CYS A 194 -7.21 14.98 -2.26
CA CYS A 194 -6.58 15.17 -0.95
C CYS A 194 -7.15 14.22 0.12
N ALA A 195 -8.46 13.96 0.12
CA ALA A 195 -9.08 13.00 1.03
C ALA A 195 -8.72 11.54 0.69
N TRP A 196 -8.57 11.20 -0.60
CA TRP A 196 -8.10 9.88 -1.07
C TRP A 196 -6.67 9.62 -0.61
N TYR A 197 -5.79 10.62 -0.68
CA TYR A 197 -4.43 10.54 -0.12
C TYR A 197 -4.44 10.46 1.42
N LYS A 198 -5.26 11.26 2.10
CA LYS A 198 -5.37 11.21 3.58
C LYS A 198 -5.71 9.80 4.07
N ARG A 199 -6.73 9.17 3.47
CA ARG A 199 -7.17 7.78 3.73
C ARG A 199 -6.18 6.68 3.32
N ARG A 200 -5.05 7.02 2.70
CA ARG A 200 -4.04 6.05 2.22
C ARG A 200 -2.65 6.28 2.79
N VAL A 201 -2.42 7.43 3.43
CA VAL A 201 -1.13 7.87 3.98
C VAL A 201 -1.16 8.04 5.51
N LEU A 202 -2.29 8.50 6.09
CA LEU A 202 -2.44 8.66 7.54
C LEU A 202 -3.22 7.51 8.16
N ASP A 203 -4.34 7.18 7.53
CA ASP A 203 -5.19 6.08 7.94
C ASP A 203 -4.45 4.77 7.65
N GLN A 204 -3.75 4.27 8.67
CA GLN A 204 -3.54 2.83 8.83
C GLN A 204 -4.93 2.17 8.89
N PRO A 205 -5.06 0.85 8.67
CA PRO A 205 -6.28 0.14 9.01
C PRO A 205 -6.54 0.27 10.52
N ASP A 206 -7.35 1.27 10.87
CA ASP A 206 -7.95 1.44 12.19
C ASP A 206 -8.56 0.11 12.61
N GLY A 207 -8.27 -0.32 13.84
CA GLY A 207 -8.67 -1.61 14.41
C GLY A 207 -10.16 -1.67 14.72
N ARG A 208 -11.01 -1.14 13.83
CA ARG A 208 -12.46 -1.14 13.95
C ARG A 208 -12.96 -2.55 14.01
N GLU A 209 -13.31 -2.95 15.23
CA GLU A 209 -14.03 -4.17 15.49
C GLU A 209 -15.25 -4.27 14.54
N PRO A 210 -15.49 -5.43 13.92
CA PRO A 210 -16.68 -5.62 13.09
C PRO A 210 -17.93 -5.26 13.91
N PRO A 211 -18.87 -4.46 13.37
CA PRO A 211 -20.04 -4.04 14.14
C PRO A 211 -20.80 -5.28 14.63
N PRO A 212 -21.34 -5.29 15.87
CA PRO A 212 -21.75 -6.51 16.57
C PRO A 212 -22.89 -7.31 15.91
N ASN A 213 -23.56 -6.73 14.90
CA ASN A 213 -24.61 -7.38 14.10
C ASN A 213 -24.19 -7.59 12.63
N ARG A 214 -22.89 -7.63 12.31
CA ARG A 214 -22.39 -7.86 10.94
C ARG A 214 -22.80 -9.24 10.42
N GLN A 215 -23.65 -9.26 9.41
CA GLN A 215 -23.87 -10.46 8.61
C GLN A 215 -22.60 -10.75 7.79
N THR A 216 -21.96 -11.88 8.06
CA THR A 216 -20.84 -12.44 7.31
C THR A 216 -21.36 -13.50 6.33
N ALA A 217 -20.59 -13.82 5.28
CA ALA A 217 -20.94 -14.91 4.36
C ALA A 217 -21.18 -16.23 5.11
N TYR A 218 -20.35 -16.55 6.11
CA TYR A 218 -20.57 -17.70 7.01
C TYR A 218 -21.93 -17.62 7.72
N SER A 219 -22.32 -16.47 8.29
CA SER A 219 -23.64 -16.32 8.93
C SER A 219 -24.83 -16.37 7.97
N MET A 220 -24.59 -16.19 6.67
CA MET A 220 -25.62 -16.37 5.63
C MET A 220 -25.73 -17.86 5.27
N MET A 221 -24.62 -18.53 4.97
CA MET A 221 -24.56 -19.97 4.71
C MET A 221 -25.15 -20.80 5.88
N MET A 222 -24.86 -20.42 7.13
CA MET A 222 -25.44 -21.07 8.30
C MET A 222 -26.95 -20.83 8.47
N ARG A 223 -27.54 -19.80 7.83
CA ARG A 223 -29.00 -19.60 7.78
C ARG A 223 -29.62 -20.33 6.60
N GLU A 224 -28.93 -20.37 5.46
CA GLU A 224 -29.32 -21.14 4.28
C GLU A 224 -29.43 -22.63 4.63
N ALA A 225 -28.42 -23.19 5.32
CA ALA A 225 -28.42 -24.57 5.82
C ALA A 225 -29.49 -24.87 6.92
N ILE A 226 -30.08 -23.85 7.55
CA ILE A 226 -31.24 -24.01 8.46
C ILE A 226 -32.57 -23.96 7.69
N HIS A 227 -32.56 -23.47 6.45
CA HIS A 227 -33.73 -23.37 5.57
C HIS A 227 -33.76 -24.41 4.43
N GLU A 228 -32.74 -25.24 4.27
CA GLU A 228 -32.83 -26.46 3.48
C GLU A 228 -33.81 -27.44 4.16
N PRO A 229 -34.96 -27.78 3.53
CA PRO A 229 -35.78 -28.87 4.04
C PRO A 229 -35.00 -30.17 3.88
N GLN A 230 -34.91 -30.98 4.95
CA GLN A 230 -34.16 -32.24 4.91
C GLN A 230 -34.70 -33.15 3.79
N SER A 231 -33.93 -33.28 2.72
CA SER A 231 -34.22 -34.16 1.60
C SER A 231 -34.02 -35.62 1.99
N GLN A 232 -35.05 -36.18 2.63
CA GLN A 232 -35.50 -37.57 2.47
C GLN A 232 -34.39 -38.58 2.12
N TYR A 233 -33.69 -39.05 3.15
CA TYR A 233 -33.19 -40.43 3.14
C TYR A 233 -34.35 -41.30 3.60
N ASP A 234 -34.86 -42.14 2.70
CA ASP A 234 -36.05 -42.95 2.95
C ASP A 234 -35.84 -44.00 4.05
N GLN A 235 -36.94 -44.34 4.74
CA GLN A 235 -36.98 -45.38 5.75
C GLN A 235 -37.29 -46.74 5.09
N GLU A 236 -36.32 -47.66 5.10
CA GLU A 236 -36.56 -49.08 4.81
C GLU A 236 -36.37 -49.93 6.07
N GLU A 237 -37.47 -50.12 6.79
CA GLU A 237 -37.76 -51.22 7.74
C GLU A 237 -39.28 -51.49 7.64
N PRO A 238 -39.81 -52.68 8.03
CA PRO A 238 -39.16 -53.72 8.85
C PRO A 238 -39.29 -55.16 8.32
N GLU A 239 -38.49 -56.08 8.88
CA GLU A 239 -38.96 -57.43 9.25
C GLU A 239 -38.33 -57.86 10.60
N GLN A 240 -39.14 -58.42 11.50
CA GLN A 240 -38.72 -59.09 12.72
C GLN A 240 -39.17 -60.56 12.68
N PRO A 241 -38.45 -61.46 13.34
CA PRO A 241 -39.14 -62.54 14.06
C PRO A 241 -38.59 -62.83 15.47
N GLU A 242 -39.49 -62.66 16.43
CA GLU A 242 -39.70 -63.49 17.64
C GLU A 242 -38.68 -63.47 18.81
N GLU A 243 -39.23 -63.80 19.98
CA GLU A 243 -38.66 -63.58 21.32
C GLU A 243 -38.09 -64.86 21.95
N GLN A 244 -37.28 -64.72 23.01
CA GLN A 244 -37.15 -65.74 24.04
C GLN A 244 -36.72 -65.14 25.39
N GLU A 245 -37.45 -65.47 26.46
CA GLU A 245 -37.26 -64.92 27.81
C GLU A 245 -36.28 -65.74 28.68
N ALA A 246 -35.54 -65.03 29.54
CA ALA A 246 -35.25 -65.36 30.95
C ALA A 246 -34.14 -64.41 31.46
N ASP A 247 -33.98 -64.02 32.72
CA ASP A 247 -34.79 -63.87 33.95
C ASP A 247 -33.75 -63.54 35.06
N SER A 248 -34.19 -62.98 36.19
CA SER A 248 -33.47 -62.83 37.47
C SER A 248 -32.33 -61.81 37.62
N SER A 249 -32.32 -61.16 38.78
CA SER A 249 -31.33 -60.19 39.33
C SER A 249 -30.83 -60.73 40.70
N PRO A 250 -30.18 -59.96 41.62
CA PRO A 250 -29.33 -58.75 41.55
C PRO A 250 -28.03 -58.90 42.42
N ALA A 251 -27.46 -57.78 42.93
CA ALA A 251 -26.63 -57.64 44.15
C ALA A 251 -25.12 -58.01 44.07
N GLU A 252 -24.17 -57.41 44.83
CA GLU A 252 -24.21 -56.28 45.80
C GLU A 252 -22.80 -55.68 46.08
N GLY A 253 -22.73 -54.41 46.54
CA GLY A 253 -21.58 -53.75 47.23
C GLY A 253 -20.27 -53.51 46.45
N ASP A 254 -19.24 -52.81 46.97
CA ASP A 254 -19.09 -51.75 48.01
C ASP A 254 -17.62 -51.21 47.92
N ASP A 255 -17.22 -50.00 48.35
CA ASP A 255 -17.95 -48.88 49.00
C ASP A 255 -17.66 -47.49 48.34
N ARG A 256 -17.41 -46.26 48.88
CA ARG A 256 -16.73 -45.59 50.04
C ARG A 256 -15.20 -45.83 50.21
N ASP A 257 -14.39 -44.87 50.71
CA ASP A 257 -14.69 -43.69 51.55
C ASP A 257 -13.80 -42.42 51.31
N ASP A 258 -14.12 -41.37 52.08
CA ASP A 258 -13.49 -40.05 52.39
C ASP A 258 -11.91 -39.92 52.42
N SER A 259 -11.26 -38.74 52.53
CA SER A 259 -11.70 -37.34 52.80
C SER A 259 -10.66 -36.23 52.43
N GLU A 260 -11.16 -34.99 52.37
CA GLU A 260 -10.61 -33.68 52.84
C GLU A 260 -9.16 -33.14 52.60
N VAL A 261 -9.14 -31.90 52.06
CA VAL A 261 -8.47 -30.67 52.59
C VAL A 261 -6.94 -30.65 52.81
N GLN A 262 -6.25 -29.80 52.03
CA GLN A 262 -5.68 -28.55 52.58
C GLN A 262 -5.36 -27.47 51.52
N GLN A 263 -5.40 -26.20 51.93
CA GLN A 263 -4.85 -25.06 51.18
C GLN A 263 -3.45 -24.74 51.72
N HIS A 264 -2.57 -24.22 50.87
CA HIS A 264 -1.48 -23.36 51.34
C HIS A 264 -1.29 -22.16 50.40
N ARG A 265 -0.83 -21.07 50.99
CA ARG A 265 -0.72 -19.73 50.41
C ARG A 265 0.69 -19.22 50.67
N ASP A 266 1.26 -18.55 49.67
CA ASP A 266 2.15 -17.36 49.80
C ASP A 266 3.46 -17.53 50.65
N PRO A 267 4.39 -16.57 50.67
CA PRO A 267 4.87 -15.67 49.60
C PRO A 267 6.43 -15.71 49.52
N ASP A 268 7.06 -14.53 49.47
CA ASP A 268 8.45 -14.14 49.80
C ASP A 268 9.52 -14.37 48.71
N ASP A 269 10.30 -13.37 48.25
CA ASP A 269 11.21 -12.34 48.86
C ASP A 269 12.67 -12.78 48.64
N ASP A 270 13.71 -11.95 48.52
CA ASP A 270 13.88 -10.48 48.58
C ASP A 270 15.17 -10.12 47.76
N GLY A 271 15.59 -8.85 47.71
CA GLY A 271 17.01 -8.50 47.55
C GLY A 271 17.36 -7.38 46.56
N GLU A 272 17.07 -6.12 46.93
CA GLU A 272 17.78 -4.95 46.37
C GLU A 272 19.20 -4.82 46.97
N ASP A 273 20.13 -4.12 46.28
CA ASP A 273 20.83 -3.00 46.93
C ASP A 273 21.54 -2.02 45.95
N SER A 274 21.16 -0.74 46.06
CA SER A 274 21.93 0.51 46.27
C SER A 274 23.50 0.50 46.23
N VAL A 275 24.28 1.59 46.08
CA VAL A 275 24.16 3.03 46.43
C VAL A 275 25.06 3.95 45.54
N GLU A 276 24.51 5.10 45.06
CA GLU A 276 25.09 6.43 44.71
C GLU A 276 26.43 6.66 43.91
N ASN A 277 26.86 7.94 43.87
CA ASN A 277 27.66 8.72 42.88
C ASN A 277 28.84 9.42 43.67
N PRO A 278 29.60 10.48 43.23
CA PRO A 278 29.68 11.22 41.95
C PRO A 278 31.14 11.60 41.46
N GLU A 279 31.21 12.59 40.54
CA GLU A 279 32.26 13.61 40.31
C GLU A 279 33.26 13.60 39.11
N GLU A 280 33.32 14.79 38.48
CA GLU A 280 34.33 15.47 37.62
C GLU A 280 35.17 14.77 36.54
N ARG A 281 35.14 15.34 35.31
CA ARG A 281 36.19 16.30 34.84
C ARG A 281 35.90 17.00 33.52
N GLU A 282 36.47 18.20 33.36
CA GLU A 282 36.57 18.96 32.10
C GLU A 282 37.79 18.52 31.25
N THR A 283 37.73 18.70 29.93
CA THR A 283 38.83 19.22 29.08
C THR A 283 38.26 19.91 27.84
N ALA A 284 39.06 20.76 27.19
CA ALA A 284 38.73 21.53 25.99
C ALA A 284 39.77 21.33 24.87
N GLU A 285 39.69 22.16 23.81
CA GLU A 285 40.58 22.22 22.62
C GLU A 285 40.41 21.02 21.65
N SER A 286 40.34 21.20 20.32
CA SER A 286 40.70 22.34 19.44
C SER A 286 39.68 22.56 18.31
#